data_AF-F9UF10-F1
#
_entry.id   AF-F9UF10-F1
#
_cell.length_a   1.000
_cell.length_b   1.000
_cell.length_c   1.000
_cell.angle_alpha   90.00
_cell.angle_beta   90.00
_cell.angle_gamma   90.00
#
_symmetry.space_group_name_H-M   'P 1'
#
loop_
_entity.id
_entity.type
_entity.pdbx_description
1 polymer ?
#
loop_
_entity_poly.entity_id
_entity_poly.type
_entity_poly.pdbx_seq_one_letter_code
_entity_poly.pdbx_strand_id
1 'polypeptide(L)'
;MQTLEHKRMPTTLAVTGVVMLALSGCGGDLVAPDSLIEKPGVEGFYNQIASACGHLSLGNQPLNYVINVSNGDDNDYFLDETSKLYYGRIDRTTYATDINGFFPTDKNTPALNCIYAQLDQAPSP
;
A
#
# COMPACT_ATOMS: atom_id res chain seq x y z
N MET A 1 13.62 71.02 -54.93
CA MET A 1 12.58 70.48 -55.84
C MET A 1 11.97 69.27 -55.13
N GLN A 2 10.90 69.49 -54.36
CA GLN A 2 9.48 69.22 -54.74
C GLN A 2 9.26 67.74 -55.08
N THR A 3 8.84 66.95 -54.08
CA THR A 3 7.47 66.43 -53.86
C THR A 3 7.00 65.45 -54.93
N LEU A 4 6.64 64.23 -54.51
CA LEU A 4 5.28 63.71 -54.72
C LEU A 4 5.01 62.48 -53.83
N GLU A 5 3.96 62.63 -53.04
CA GLU A 5 3.34 61.62 -52.19
C GLU A 5 2.75 60.46 -53.01
N HIS A 6 2.73 59.27 -52.41
CA HIS A 6 1.73 58.23 -52.73
C HIS A 6 1.14 57.64 -51.44
N LYS A 7 -0.03 58.19 -51.09
CA LYS A 7 -1.28 57.47 -50.81
C LYS A 7 -1.23 56.28 -49.83
N ARG A 8 -1.65 56.59 -48.59
CA ARG A 8 -2.39 55.77 -47.59
C ARG A 8 -3.00 54.47 -48.12
N MET A 9 -2.76 53.34 -47.43
CA MET A 9 -3.71 52.76 -46.46
C MET A 9 -3.13 51.50 -45.77
N PRO A 10 -3.64 51.17 -44.56
CA PRO A 10 -2.96 50.34 -43.59
C PRO A 10 -3.27 48.86 -43.81
N THR A 11 -2.25 48.02 -43.88
CA THR A 11 -2.42 46.58 -43.70
C THR A 11 -2.13 46.26 -42.25
N THR A 12 -3.20 46.32 -41.46
CA THR A 12 -3.29 45.78 -40.11
C THR A 12 -3.05 44.27 -40.19
N LEU A 13 -1.79 43.83 -40.09
CA LEU A 13 -1.48 42.47 -39.68
C LEU A 13 -1.37 42.50 -38.16
N ALA A 14 -2.51 42.19 -37.54
CA ALA A 14 -2.61 41.89 -36.14
C ALA A 14 -1.48 40.94 -35.76
N VAL A 15 -0.54 41.44 -34.96
CA VAL A 15 0.42 40.61 -34.26
C VAL A 15 -0.41 39.76 -33.32
N THR A 16 -0.68 38.52 -33.74
CA THR A 16 -1.26 37.48 -32.90
C THR A 16 -0.21 37.18 -31.83
N GLY A 17 -0.24 37.97 -30.75
CA GLY A 17 0.51 37.71 -29.55
C GLY A 17 -0.04 36.43 -28.94
N VAL A 18 0.64 35.32 -29.21
CA VAL A 18 0.49 34.09 -28.42
C VAL A 18 0.97 34.44 -27.03
N VAL A 19 0.03 34.76 -26.15
CA VAL A 19 0.28 34.82 -24.71
C VAL A 19 0.57 33.38 -24.29
N MET A 20 1.87 33.04 -24.27
CA MET A 20 2.38 31.88 -23.56
C MET A 20 2.01 32.09 -22.08
N LEU A 21 0.93 31.47 -21.64
CA LEU A 21 0.68 31.21 -20.23
C LEU A 21 1.76 30.23 -19.77
N ALA A 22 2.92 30.77 -19.41
CA ALA A 22 3.88 30.06 -18.59
C ALA A 22 3.21 29.87 -17.23
N LEU A 23 2.48 28.77 -17.05
CA LEU A 23 2.25 28.20 -15.73
C LEU A 23 3.62 27.72 -15.23
N SER A 24 4.43 28.64 -14.72
CA SER A 24 5.49 28.31 -13.79
C SER A 24 4.80 27.87 -12.51
N GLY A 25 4.31 26.64 -12.50
CA GLY A 25 4.08 25.95 -11.25
C GLY A 25 5.43 25.91 -10.54
N CYS A 26 5.53 26.58 -9.39
CA CYS A 26 6.47 26.19 -8.34
C CYS A 26 6.08 24.78 -7.85
N GLY A 27 6.21 23.78 -8.72
CA GLY A 27 6.20 22.37 -8.38
C GLY A 27 7.63 21.94 -8.10
N GLY A 28 8.31 22.70 -7.24
CA GLY A 28 9.51 22.19 -6.60
C GLY A 28 9.06 21.12 -5.62
N ASP A 29 9.48 19.89 -5.88
CA ASP A 29 9.54 18.83 -4.87
C ASP A 29 8.18 18.23 -4.42
N LEU A 30 7.40 17.71 -5.38
CA LEU A 30 6.32 16.74 -5.06
C LEU A 30 6.72 15.28 -5.31
N VAL A 31 7.95 15.03 -5.76
CA VAL A 31 8.52 13.68 -5.67
C VAL A 31 9.13 13.59 -4.28
N ALA A 32 8.30 13.22 -3.30
CA ALA A 32 8.83 12.72 -2.05
C ALA A 32 9.88 11.65 -2.41
N PRO A 33 11.11 11.73 -1.90
CA PRO A 33 12.15 10.78 -2.27
C PRO A 33 11.65 9.35 -2.02
N ASP A 34 11.58 8.53 -3.07
CA ASP A 34 11.26 7.09 -3.03
C ASP A 34 12.31 6.27 -2.25
N SER A 35 13.16 6.90 -1.45
CA SER A 35 13.81 6.22 -0.33
C SER A 35 12.88 6.25 0.89
N LEU A 36 11.67 5.70 0.71
CA LEU A 36 10.80 5.33 1.81
C LEU A 36 11.45 4.12 2.49
N ILE A 37 12.33 4.34 3.46
CA ILE A 37 12.52 3.31 4.48
C ILE A 37 11.20 3.30 5.26
N GLU A 38 10.20 2.61 4.72
CA GLU A 38 8.97 2.34 5.43
C GLU A 38 9.36 1.58 6.68
N LYS A 39 8.99 2.11 7.85
CA LYS A 39 9.01 1.28 9.05
C LYS A 39 8.11 0.08 8.74
N PRO A 40 8.60 -1.16 8.89
CA PRO A 40 7.80 -2.33 8.60
C PRO A 40 6.51 -2.25 9.43
N GLY A 41 5.39 -2.00 8.74
CA GLY A 41 4.05 -2.06 9.32
C GLY A 41 3.60 -3.51 9.42
N VAL A 42 2.32 -3.77 9.18
CA VAL A 42 1.77 -5.13 9.18
C VAL A 42 2.51 -6.06 8.19
N GLU A 43 3.05 -5.54 7.09
CA GLU A 43 3.86 -6.31 6.14
C GLU A 43 5.13 -6.91 6.79
N GLY A 44 5.77 -6.17 7.69
CA GLY A 44 6.89 -6.71 8.46
C GLY A 44 6.45 -7.82 9.41
N PHE A 45 5.27 -7.66 10.01
CA PHE A 45 4.68 -8.69 10.85
C PHE A 45 4.33 -9.95 10.05
N TYR A 46 3.80 -9.84 8.82
CA TYR A 46 3.58 -10.99 7.94
C TYR A 46 4.87 -11.74 7.61
N ASN A 47 5.95 -11.01 7.32
CA ASN A 47 7.26 -11.61 7.08
C ASN A 47 7.79 -12.33 8.34
N GLN A 48 7.60 -11.73 9.51
CA GLN A 48 8.00 -12.31 10.79
C GLN A 48 7.25 -13.62 11.06
N ILE A 49 5.92 -13.64 10.93
CA ILE A 49 5.13 -14.86 11.15
C ILE A 49 5.38 -15.92 10.05
N ALA A 50 5.59 -15.53 8.79
CA ALA A 50 5.90 -16.47 7.72
C ALA A 50 7.25 -17.19 7.98
N SER A 51 8.24 -16.45 8.48
CA SER A 51 9.56 -16.99 8.83
C SER A 51 9.50 -17.91 10.05
N ALA A 52 8.88 -17.45 11.15
CA ALA A 52 8.89 -18.18 12.43
C ALA A 52 7.84 -19.30 12.50
N CYS A 53 6.65 -19.05 11.98
CA CYS A 53 5.47 -19.90 12.15
C CYS A 53 5.06 -20.64 10.87
N GLY A 54 5.69 -20.32 9.73
CA GLY A 54 5.24 -20.75 8.41
C GLY A 54 5.09 -22.26 8.19
N HIS A 55 5.83 -23.08 8.95
CA HIS A 55 5.78 -24.54 8.88
C HIS A 55 4.59 -25.15 9.63
N LEU A 56 3.89 -24.37 10.46
CA LEU A 56 2.75 -24.82 11.24
C LEU A 56 1.49 -24.83 10.37
N SER A 57 0.57 -25.75 10.65
CA SER A 57 -0.70 -25.84 9.95
C SER A 57 -1.63 -24.69 10.31
N LEU A 58 -2.21 -24.08 9.27
CA LEU A 58 -3.39 -23.23 9.33
C LEU A 58 -4.41 -23.81 8.36
N GLY A 59 -5.53 -24.32 8.87
CA GLY A 59 -6.43 -25.16 8.11
C GLY A 59 -5.72 -26.44 7.64
N ASN A 60 -5.90 -26.77 6.38
CA ASN A 60 -5.27 -27.93 5.73
C ASN A 60 -3.94 -27.59 5.05
N GLN A 61 -3.45 -26.35 5.20
CA GLN A 61 -2.24 -25.87 4.54
C GLN A 61 -1.20 -25.42 5.56
N PRO A 62 0.10 -25.41 5.20
CA PRO A 62 1.09 -24.73 6.03
C PRO A 62 0.87 -23.21 5.96
N LEU A 63 1.13 -22.51 7.06
CA LEU A 63 0.89 -21.07 7.18
C LEU A 63 1.64 -20.25 6.12
N ASN A 64 2.86 -20.65 5.76
CA ASN A 64 3.61 -19.96 4.71
C ASN A 64 2.96 -20.06 3.33
N TYR A 65 2.23 -21.15 3.05
CA TYR A 65 1.45 -21.29 1.83
C TYR A 65 0.27 -20.31 1.88
N VAL A 66 -0.45 -20.24 3.00
CA VAL A 66 -1.56 -19.28 3.16
C VAL A 66 -1.10 -17.84 2.96
N ILE A 67 0.06 -17.46 3.49
CA ILE A 67 0.59 -16.08 3.40
C ILE A 67 1.15 -15.75 2.00
N ASN A 68 1.95 -16.65 1.40
CA ASN A 68 2.80 -16.28 0.26
C ASN A 68 2.40 -16.92 -1.07
N VAL A 69 1.57 -17.96 -1.06
CA VAL A 69 1.30 -18.79 -2.25
C VAL A 69 -0.18 -18.86 -2.57
N SER A 70 -1.02 -18.97 -1.54
CA SER A 70 -2.47 -18.95 -1.69
C SER A 70 -2.90 -17.62 -2.29
N ASN A 71 -3.94 -17.64 -3.11
CA ASN A 71 -4.54 -16.46 -3.71
C ASN A 71 -6.05 -16.51 -3.47
N GLY A 72 -6.68 -15.35 -3.38
CA GLY A 72 -8.12 -15.23 -3.11
C GLY A 72 -8.46 -15.40 -1.64
N ASP A 73 -9.67 -15.87 -1.36
CA ASP A 73 -10.34 -15.76 -0.07
C ASP A 73 -9.47 -16.22 1.14
N ASP A 74 -8.75 -17.33 1.04
CA ASP A 74 -7.90 -17.83 2.13
C ASP A 74 -6.79 -16.85 2.51
N ASN A 75 -6.10 -16.29 1.51
CA ASN A 75 -5.02 -15.33 1.73
C ASN A 75 -5.59 -14.01 2.22
N ASP A 76 -6.58 -13.47 1.49
CA ASP A 76 -7.18 -12.17 1.78
C ASP A 76 -7.78 -12.13 3.19
N TYR A 77 -8.51 -13.18 3.59
CA TYR A 77 -9.10 -13.27 4.92
C TYR A 77 -8.04 -13.40 6.01
N PHE A 78 -7.03 -14.25 5.82
CA PHE A 78 -5.97 -14.41 6.80
C PHE A 78 -5.20 -13.09 7.01
N LEU A 79 -4.85 -12.39 5.93
CA LEU A 79 -4.14 -11.11 6.00
C LEU A 79 -5.01 -10.04 6.67
N ASP A 80 -6.29 -9.92 6.28
CA ASP A 80 -7.22 -8.96 6.89
C ASP A 80 -7.35 -9.16 8.41
N GLU A 81 -7.66 -10.37 8.87
CA GLU A 81 -7.80 -10.68 10.29
C GLU A 81 -6.49 -10.50 11.06
N THR A 82 -5.36 -10.88 10.45
CA THR A 82 -4.04 -10.73 11.08
C THR A 82 -3.65 -9.24 11.18
N SER A 83 -4.05 -8.42 10.21
CA SER A 83 -3.88 -6.96 10.29
C SER A 83 -4.69 -6.37 11.43
N LYS A 84 -5.95 -6.79 11.60
CA LYS A 84 -6.82 -6.32 12.69
C LYS A 84 -6.22 -6.67 14.05
N LEU A 85 -5.66 -7.89 14.18
CA LEU A 85 -4.95 -8.30 15.39
C LEU A 85 -3.72 -7.43 15.63
N TYR A 86 -2.88 -7.23 14.61
CA TYR A 86 -1.65 -6.43 14.71
C TYR A 86 -1.92 -4.99 15.16
N TYR A 87 -2.94 -4.35 14.59
CA TYR A 87 -3.37 -2.99 14.94
C TYR A 87 -4.25 -2.92 16.20
N GLY A 88 -4.44 -4.02 16.93
CA GLY A 88 -5.25 -4.06 18.15
C GLY A 88 -6.73 -3.75 17.94
N ARG A 89 -7.25 -3.96 16.73
CA ARG A 89 -8.68 -3.78 16.39
C ARG A 89 -9.54 -4.94 16.86
N ILE A 90 -8.94 -6.13 16.98
CA ILE A 90 -9.53 -7.32 17.58
C ILE A 90 -8.55 -7.91 18.59
N ASP A 91 -9.07 -8.62 19.59
CA ASP A 91 -8.24 -9.32 20.57
C ASP A 91 -7.87 -10.74 20.10
N ARG A 92 -7.00 -11.42 20.87
CA ARG A 92 -6.55 -12.78 20.54
C ARG A 92 -7.72 -13.78 20.47
N THR A 93 -8.73 -13.61 21.31
CA THR A 93 -9.90 -14.49 21.39
C THR A 93 -10.78 -14.37 20.15
N THR A 94 -11.03 -13.13 19.71
CA THR A 94 -11.77 -12.80 18.50
C THR A 94 -11.02 -13.33 17.29
N TYR A 95 -9.71 -13.04 17.19
CA TYR A 95 -8.86 -13.57 16.12
C TYR A 95 -8.87 -15.11 16.05
N ALA A 96 -8.74 -15.81 17.19
CA ALA A 96 -8.82 -17.27 17.21
C ALA A 96 -10.19 -17.77 16.74
N THR A 97 -11.27 -17.10 17.13
CA THR A 97 -12.64 -17.47 16.74
C THR A 97 -12.83 -17.31 15.24
N ASP A 98 -12.41 -16.18 14.69
CA ASP A 98 -12.53 -15.85 13.27
C ASP A 98 -11.69 -16.80 12.41
N ILE A 99 -10.43 -17.01 12.78
CA ILE A 99 -9.54 -17.95 12.08
C ILE A 99 -10.07 -19.38 12.14
N ASN A 100 -10.56 -19.87 13.28
CA ASN A 100 -11.10 -21.22 13.37
C ASN A 100 -12.45 -21.37 12.66
N GLY A 101 -13.23 -20.30 12.55
CA GLY A 101 -14.46 -20.27 11.78
C GLY A 101 -14.21 -20.38 10.28
N PHE A 102 -13.19 -19.67 9.78
CA PHE A 102 -12.84 -19.65 8.36
C PHE A 102 -12.00 -20.85 7.91
N PHE A 103 -11.06 -21.30 8.76
CA PHE A 103 -10.22 -22.48 8.53
C PHE A 103 -10.64 -23.63 9.47
N PRO A 104 -11.78 -24.32 9.22
CA PRO A 104 -12.35 -25.28 10.16
C PRO A 104 -11.48 -26.54 10.29
N THR A 105 -10.64 -26.57 11.31
CA THR A 105 -9.80 -27.73 11.70
C THR A 105 -9.47 -27.68 13.19
N ASP A 106 -9.07 -28.81 13.75
CA ASP A 106 -8.54 -28.94 15.11
C ASP A 106 -7.03 -28.63 15.22
N LYS A 107 -6.38 -28.29 14.10
CA LYS A 107 -4.92 -28.15 14.00
C LYS A 107 -4.38 -26.72 14.03
N ASN A 108 -5.23 -25.70 14.16
CA ASN A 108 -4.81 -24.29 14.11
C ASN A 108 -4.06 -23.82 15.36
N THR A 109 -4.27 -24.46 16.51
CA THR A 109 -3.75 -23.98 17.82
C THR A 109 -2.24 -23.73 17.83
N PRO A 110 -1.36 -24.61 17.28
CA PRO A 110 0.07 -24.32 17.23
C PRO A 110 0.41 -23.06 16.44
N ALA A 111 -0.21 -22.85 15.27
CA ALA A 111 0.01 -21.66 14.45
C ALA A 111 -0.46 -20.39 15.17
N LEU A 112 -1.67 -20.41 15.75
CA LEU A 112 -2.21 -19.29 16.54
C LEU A 112 -1.28 -18.91 17.70
N ASN A 113 -0.82 -19.90 18.48
CA ASN A 113 0.10 -19.67 19.58
C ASN A 113 1.42 -19.05 19.11
N CYS A 114 1.96 -19.51 17.97
CA CYS A 114 3.16 -18.94 17.39
C CYS A 114 2.95 -17.49 16.94
N ILE A 115 1.83 -17.18 16.27
CA ILE A 115 1.48 -15.82 15.84
C ILE A 115 1.40 -14.87 17.04
N TYR A 116 0.78 -15.29 18.15
CA TYR A 116 0.75 -14.48 19.37
C TYR A 116 2.12 -14.24 19.98
N ALA A 117 2.98 -15.26 19.98
CA ALA A 117 4.35 -15.09 20.44
C ALA A 117 5.11 -14.09 19.57
N GLN A 118 4.88 -14.08 18.25
CA GLN A 118 5.47 -13.08 17.35
C GLN A 118 4.86 -11.70 17.56
N LEU A 119 3.56 -11.60 17.83
CA LEU A 119 2.86 -10.34 18.11
C LEU A 119 3.47 -9.63 19.34
N ASP A 120 3.81 -10.41 20.38
CA ASP A 120 4.46 -9.89 21.59
C ASP A 120 5.88 -9.36 21.35
N GLN A 121 6.53 -9.75 20.24
CA GLN A 121 7.85 -9.27 19.83
C GLN A 121 7.77 -8.19 18.75
N ALA A 122 6.60 -7.98 18.15
CA ALA A 122 6.45 -7.05 17.05
C ALA A 122 6.53 -5.60 17.54
N PRO A 123 7.11 -4.67 16.75
CA PRO A 123 7.06 -3.25 17.07
C PRO A 123 5.61 -2.80 17.26
N SER A 124 5.38 -1.87 18.19
CA SER A 124 4.07 -1.23 18.27
C SER A 124 3.76 -0.57 16.91
N PRO A 125 2.55 -0.78 16.36
CA PRO A 125 2.08 -0.06 15.19
C PRO A 125 2.07 1.46 15.40
#